data_AF-A0A9W4WS92-F1
#
_entry.id   AF-A0A9W4WS92-F1
#
_cell.length_a   1.000
_cell.length_b   1.000
_cell.length_c   1.000
_cell.angle_alpha   90.00
_cell.angle_beta   90.00
_cell.angle_gamma   90.00
#
_symmetry.space_group_name_H-M   'P 1'
#
loop_
_entity.id
_entity.type
_entity.pdbx_description
1 polymer ?
#
loop_
_entity_poly.entity_id
_entity_poly.type
_entity_poly.pdbx_seq_one_letter_code
_entity_poly.pdbx_strand_id
1 'polypeptide(L)'
;MTRFRPCIDLHAGQVKQIVGGTLDSTTAELKTNFVSTHPPAYFAKLYRDNDLTGAHVIMLGPGNTEAARESLKAWPGGLQVGGGINDG
;
A
#
# COMPACT_ATOMS: atom_id res chain seq x y z
N MET A 1 8.06 -16.79 -17.99
CA MET A 1 6.82 -16.79 -17.19
C MET A 1 6.62 -15.40 -16.62
N THR A 2 5.40 -14.86 -16.70
CA THR A 2 5.06 -13.55 -16.12
C THR A 2 4.93 -13.67 -14.61
N ARG A 3 5.56 -12.75 -13.85
CA ARG A 3 5.43 -12.69 -12.38
C ARG A 3 4.45 -11.58 -12.01
N PHE A 4 3.37 -11.94 -11.35
CA PHE A 4 2.44 -10.97 -10.77
C PHE A 4 3.02 -10.41 -9.45
N ARG A 5 2.99 -9.09 -9.28
CA ARG A 5 3.47 -8.40 -8.06
C ARG A 5 2.39 -7.44 -7.58
N PRO A 6 1.62 -7.81 -6.54
CA PRO A 6 0.55 -6.96 -6.08
C PRO A 6 1.05 -5.80 -5.20
N CYS A 7 0.27 -4.73 -5.17
CA CYS A 7 0.53 -3.51 -4.40
C CYS A 7 -0.60 -3.22 -3.40
N ILE A 8 -0.24 -2.82 -2.18
CA ILE A 8 -1.14 -2.15 -1.23
C ILE A 8 -0.77 -0.67 -1.20
N ASP A 9 -1.50 0.14 -1.96
CA ASP A 9 -1.38 1.60 -1.94
C ASP A 9 -2.13 2.16 -0.72
N LEU A 10 -1.42 2.87 0.15
CA LEU A 10 -1.94 3.47 1.37
C LEU A 10 -1.98 4.99 1.24
N HIS A 11 -3.13 5.58 1.55
CA HIS A 11 -3.24 7.03 1.69
C HIS A 11 -4.17 7.36 2.86
N ALA A 12 -3.68 8.18 3.80
CA ALA A 12 -4.36 8.50 5.05
C ALA A 12 -4.80 7.24 5.84
N GLY A 13 -3.95 6.22 5.87
CA GLY A 13 -4.17 4.98 6.62
C GLY A 13 -5.14 3.99 5.97
N GLN A 14 -5.68 4.30 4.78
CA GLN A 14 -6.62 3.45 4.06
C GLN A 14 -6.01 2.89 2.78
N VAL A 15 -6.45 1.70 2.38
CA VAL A 15 -6.10 1.13 1.08
C VAL A 15 -6.88 1.85 -0.01
N LYS A 16 -6.18 2.50 -0.94
CA LYS A 16 -6.79 3.27 -2.03
C LYS A 16 -6.14 2.95 -3.35
N GLN A 17 -6.94 2.67 -4.37
CA GLN A 17 -6.47 2.73 -5.74
C GLN A 17 -6.60 4.18 -6.24
N ILE A 18 -5.48 4.79 -6.57
CA ILE A 18 -5.45 6.15 -7.10
C ILE A 18 -5.51 6.16 -8.63
N VAL A 19 -5.82 7.30 -9.23
CA VAL A 19 -5.53 7.55 -10.64
C VAL A 19 -4.07 7.99 -10.73
N GLY A 20 -3.24 7.21 -11.43
CA GLY A 20 -1.81 7.50 -11.57
C GLY A 20 -1.56 8.92 -12.09
N GLY A 21 -0.57 9.61 -11.53
CA GLY A 21 -0.22 10.99 -11.88
C GLY A 21 -1.08 12.07 -11.23
N THR A 22 -2.08 11.72 -10.41
CA THR A 22 -2.88 12.70 -9.63
C THR A 22 -2.37 12.90 -8.21
N LEU A 23 -1.32 12.17 -7.81
CA LEU A 23 -0.60 12.46 -6.60
C LEU A 23 0.32 13.66 -6.87
N ASP A 24 -0.14 14.85 -6.54
CA ASP A 24 0.67 16.07 -6.60
C ASP A 24 0.73 16.75 -5.22
N SER A 25 1.71 17.64 -5.07
CA SER A 25 1.89 18.43 -3.84
C SER A 25 1.15 19.76 -3.87
N THR A 26 0.40 20.06 -4.95
CA THR A 26 -0.03 21.43 -5.32
C THR A 26 -1.51 21.57 -5.65
N THR A 27 -2.20 20.51 -6.03
CA THR A 27 -3.63 20.46 -6.35
C THR A 27 -4.36 19.63 -5.31
N ALA A 28 -5.48 20.15 -4.82
CA ALA A 28 -6.10 19.70 -3.58
C ALA A 28 -6.81 18.33 -3.63
N GLU A 29 -6.85 17.64 -4.78
CA GLU A 29 -7.64 16.41 -4.92
C GLU A 29 -6.86 15.25 -5.53
N LEU A 30 -6.34 14.39 -4.66
CA LEU A 30 -5.97 13.02 -5.01
C LEU A 30 -7.21 12.31 -5.58
N LYS A 31 -7.18 11.96 -6.87
CA LYS A 31 -8.27 11.20 -7.48
C LYS A 31 -8.14 9.72 -7.14
N THR A 32 -9.20 9.18 -6.56
CA THR A 32 -9.29 7.76 -6.21
C THR A 32 -10.26 7.05 -7.16
N ASN A 33 -9.83 5.93 -7.72
CA ASN A 33 -10.73 5.01 -8.39
C ASN A 33 -11.52 4.18 -7.37
N PHE A 34 -10.86 3.81 -6.27
CA PHE A 34 -11.47 2.96 -5.25
C PHE A 34 -10.84 3.21 -3.88
N VAL A 35 -11.67 3.17 -2.85
CA VAL A 35 -11.25 3.18 -1.44
C VAL A 35 -11.80 1.90 -0.82
N SER A 36 -10.92 1.07 -0.27
CA SER A 36 -11.35 -0.19 0.32
C SER A 36 -11.97 0.01 1.69
N THR A 37 -13.00 -0.78 1.99
CA THR A 37 -13.54 -0.97 3.34
C THR A 37 -12.73 -1.98 4.15
N HIS A 38 -11.88 -2.78 3.50
CA HIS A 38 -11.02 -3.75 4.16
C HIS A 38 -9.72 -3.11 4.64
N PRO A 39 -9.19 -3.55 5.79
CA PRO A 39 -7.94 -3.03 6.32
C PRO A 39 -6.74 -3.54 5.50
N PRO A 40 -5.57 -2.86 5.58
CA PRO A 40 -4.35 -3.28 4.88
C PRO A 40 -3.90 -4.72 5.19
N ALA A 41 -4.12 -5.22 6.42
CA ALA A 41 -3.79 -6.60 6.77
C ALA A 41 -4.60 -7.63 6.00
N TYR A 42 -5.85 -7.30 5.61
CA TYR A 42 -6.69 -8.20 4.82
C TYR A 42 -6.00 -8.54 3.49
N PHE A 43 -5.49 -7.52 2.79
CA PHE A 43 -4.80 -7.70 1.51
C PHE A 43 -3.45 -8.38 1.68
N ALA A 44 -2.68 -8.02 2.70
CA ALA A 44 -1.42 -8.70 3.01
C ALA A 44 -1.63 -10.20 3.26
N LYS A 45 -2.69 -10.57 4.01
CA LYS A 45 -3.09 -11.95 4.25
C LYS A 45 -3.53 -12.65 2.96
N LEU A 46 -4.31 -11.98 2.12
CA LEU A 46 -4.72 -12.49 0.82
C LEU A 46 -3.51 -12.79 -0.09
N TYR A 47 -2.52 -11.91 -0.12
CA TYR A 47 -1.32 -12.10 -0.94
C TYR A 47 -0.48 -13.28 -0.44
N ARG A 48 -0.33 -13.39 0.89
CA ARG A 48 0.36 -14.51 1.53
C ARG A 48 -0.33 -15.84 1.24
N ASP A 49 -1.65 -15.89 1.42
CA ASP A 49 -2.44 -17.11 1.25
C ASP A 49 -2.44 -17.59 -0.22
N ASN A 50 -2.05 -16.73 -1.17
CA ASN A 50 -1.86 -17.04 -2.60
C ASN A 50 -0.38 -17.09 -3.04
N ASP A 51 0.58 -17.06 -2.10
CA ASP A 51 2.03 -17.08 -2.35
C ASP A 51 2.53 -16.02 -3.35
N LEU A 52 1.92 -14.82 -3.30
CA LEU A 52 2.23 -13.72 -4.22
C LEU A 52 3.50 -12.96 -3.79
N THR A 53 4.65 -13.58 -4.02
CA THR A 53 5.94 -13.03 -3.57
C THR A 53 6.39 -11.79 -4.34
N GLY A 54 7.07 -10.87 -3.64
CA GLY A 54 7.54 -9.60 -4.21
C GLY A 54 6.47 -8.52 -4.25
N ALA A 55 5.45 -8.67 -3.40
CA ALA A 55 4.43 -7.67 -3.14
C ALA A 55 4.99 -6.49 -2.33
N HIS A 56 4.38 -5.33 -2.46
CA HIS A 56 4.81 -4.12 -1.77
C HIS A 56 3.64 -3.33 -1.16
N VAL A 57 3.96 -2.55 -0.13
CA VAL A 57 3.09 -1.60 0.54
C VAL A 57 3.66 -0.21 0.29
N ILE A 58 2.89 0.68 -0.33
CA ILE A 58 3.36 2.01 -0.71
C ILE A 58 2.59 3.06 0.09
N MET A 59 3.33 3.87 0.86
CA MET A 59 2.79 4.98 1.64
C MET A 59 2.73 6.25 0.77
N LEU A 60 1.53 6.58 0.31
CA LEU A 60 1.24 7.79 -0.46
C LEU A 60 0.87 8.91 0.53
N GLY A 61 1.85 9.71 0.91
CA GLY A 61 1.68 10.83 1.86
C GLY A 61 1.72 10.43 3.35
N PRO A 62 1.39 11.37 4.25
CA PRO A 62 1.46 11.16 5.70
C PRO A 62 0.32 10.27 6.23
N GLY A 63 0.46 9.80 7.47
CA GLY A 63 -0.58 9.05 8.19
C GLY A 63 -0.69 7.56 7.83
N ASN A 64 0.29 6.99 7.12
CA ASN A 64 0.25 5.61 6.64
C ASN A 64 1.05 4.61 7.50
N THR A 65 1.86 5.08 8.46
CA THR A 65 2.81 4.24 9.20
C THR A 65 2.15 3.05 9.90
N GLU A 66 1.05 3.27 10.63
CA GLU A 66 0.37 2.18 11.34
C GLU A 66 -0.28 1.18 10.38
N ALA A 67 -0.90 1.68 9.31
CA ALA A 67 -1.46 0.84 8.25
C ALA A 67 -0.39 -0.03 7.57
N ALA A 68 0.80 0.53 7.31
CA ALA A 68 1.93 -0.22 6.76
C ALA A 68 2.42 -1.28 7.74
N ARG A 69 2.56 -0.94 9.03
CA ARG A 69 2.91 -1.91 10.09
C ARG A 69 1.89 -3.05 10.17
N GLU A 70 0.61 -2.76 10.01
CA GLU A 70 -0.45 -3.76 10.02
C GLU A 70 -0.28 -4.79 8.90
N SER A 71 -0.02 -4.33 7.67
CA SER A 71 0.29 -5.21 6.53
C SER A 71 1.54 -6.05 6.78
N LEU A 72 2.62 -5.45 7.29
CA LEU A 72 3.87 -6.17 7.58
C LEU A 72 3.69 -7.25 8.65
N LYS A 73 2.89 -6.98 9.69
CA LYS A 73 2.56 -7.99 10.71
C LYS A 73 1.73 -9.14 10.15
N ALA A 74 0.87 -8.88 9.16
CA ALA A 74 0.06 -9.91 8.53
C ALA A 74 0.86 -10.86 7.62
N TRP A 75 1.97 -10.40 7.05
CA TRP A 75 2.92 -11.26 6.34
C TRP A 75 4.38 -10.88 6.64
N PRO A 76 4.93 -11.36 7.77
CA PRO A 76 6.32 -11.10 8.13
C PRO A 76 7.27 -11.61 7.05
N GLY A 77 8.16 -10.72 6.57
CA GLY A 77 9.15 -11.03 5.54
C GLY A 77 8.62 -11.15 4.10
N GLY A 78 7.30 -11.03 3.88
CA GLY A 78 6.69 -11.20 2.55
C GLY A 78 6.50 -9.92 1.74
N LEU A 79 6.60 -8.76 2.40
CA LEU A 79 6.29 -7.45 1.84
C LEU A 79 7.48 -6.49 1.91
N GLN A 80 7.61 -5.65 0.91
CA GLN A 80 8.51 -4.48 0.92
C GLN A 80 7.71 -3.21 1.17
N VAL A 81 8.27 -2.23 1.90
CA VAL A 81 7.62 -0.92 2.12
C VAL A 81 8.34 0.16 1.32
N GLY A 82 7.57 1.04 0.69
CA GLY A 82 8.05 2.26 0.04
C GLY A 82 7.23 3.48 0.42
N GLY A 83 7.78 4.67 0.16
CA GLY A 83 7.19 5.95 0.56
C GLY A 83 7.67 6.40 1.94
N GLY A 84 8.03 7.68 2.08
CA GLY A 84 8.50 8.25 3.35
C GLY A 84 9.85 7.71 3.86
N ILE A 85 10.69 7.15 2.98
CA ILE A 85 12.06 6.72 3.33
C ILE A 85 12.98 7.94 3.25
N ASN A 86 13.50 8.39 4.39
CA ASN A 86 14.43 9.49 4.53
C ASN A 86 15.50 9.15 5.59
N ASP A 87 16.54 9.98 5.66
CA ASP A 87 17.64 9.90 6.62
C ASP A 87 17.29 10.41 8.03
N GLY A 88 16.12 11.03 8.18
CA GLY A 88 15.68 11.67 9.42
C GLY A 88 15.98 13.16 9.45
#